data_AF-A0A0J1FND7-F1
#
_entry.id   AF-A0A0J1FND7-F1
#
_cell.length_a   1.000
_cell.length_b   1.000
_cell.length_c   1.000
_cell.angle_alpha   90.00
_cell.angle_beta   90.00
_cell.angle_gamma   90.00
#
_symmetry.space_group_name_H-M   'P 1'
#
loop_
_entity.id
_entity.type
_entity.pdbx_description
1 polymer ?
#
loop_
_entity_poly.entity_id
_entity_poly.type
_entity_poly.pdbx_seq_one_letter_code
_entity_poly.pdbx_strand_id
1 'polypeptide(L)'
;MEKNYSLKELTTWKIGGPAEFAYWPQTTDDLKEVIERAMAAKVPLWLIGRGSNLLISDQGLPGITLVTTSLRSIDWDDYSVRVQAGYPLARLAQETGDRGWSGLEFARGIPGSVGGAVIMNAGAHGGEIASQIESVSILTTEGSWRRLKREEIEFGYRYCSLSGEAWIMEATLKFSPGNKEAILRSMQENLRQRAINQPLEVPNAGSIFRNPPGDSAGRLIETAGWKGKSVGGALVSTKHANFIVNTGGAKASDVLVLIAEIQEDIQHKYGIALQTEIKYLGK
;
A
#
# COMPACT_ATOMS: atom_id res chain seq x y z
N MET A 1 -12.04 0.07 20.63
CA MET A 1 -11.90 -1.24 19.95
C MET A 1 -13.28 -1.66 19.51
N GLU A 2 -13.42 -2.12 18.27
CA GLU A 2 -14.70 -2.54 17.71
C GLU A 2 -14.65 -4.04 17.43
N LYS A 3 -15.69 -4.77 17.83
CA LYS A 3 -15.79 -6.23 17.64
C LYS A 3 -16.53 -6.52 16.33
N ASN A 4 -16.10 -7.54 15.59
CA ASN A 4 -16.74 -7.98 14.34
C ASN A 4 -16.83 -6.86 13.29
N TYR A 5 -15.78 -6.03 13.19
CA TYR A 5 -15.74 -4.86 12.31
C TYR A 5 -15.54 -5.27 10.85
N SER A 6 -16.30 -4.73 9.91
CA SER A 6 -16.18 -5.10 8.49
C SER A 6 -14.91 -4.52 7.84
N LEU A 7 -13.92 -5.37 7.51
CA LEU A 7 -12.63 -4.92 6.99
C LEU A 7 -12.71 -4.35 5.57
N LYS A 8 -13.76 -4.67 4.81
CA LYS A 8 -14.02 -4.00 3.53
C LYS A 8 -14.13 -2.47 3.67
N GLU A 9 -14.49 -1.95 4.84
CA GLU A 9 -14.52 -0.50 5.06
C GLU A 9 -13.14 0.14 5.17
N LEU A 10 -12.09 -0.67 5.39
CA LEU A 10 -10.70 -0.24 5.55
C LEU A 10 -9.82 -0.53 4.34
N THR A 11 -10.36 -1.17 3.30
CA THR A 11 -9.65 -1.44 2.04
C THR A 11 -10.20 -0.57 0.92
N THR A 12 -9.33 -0.09 0.03
CA THR A 12 -9.79 0.67 -1.15
C THR A 12 -10.52 -0.20 -2.15
N TRP A 13 -10.27 -1.52 -2.09
CA TRP A 13 -10.96 -2.51 -2.91
C TRP A 13 -12.40 -2.76 -2.47
N LYS A 14 -12.77 -2.36 -1.25
CA LYS A 14 -14.06 -2.69 -0.62
C LYS A 14 -14.32 -4.21 -0.58
N ILE A 15 -13.28 -4.97 -0.28
CA ILE A 15 -13.29 -6.43 -0.09
C ILE A 15 -12.63 -6.75 1.25
N GLY A 16 -13.20 -7.70 1.99
CA GLY A 16 -12.68 -8.17 3.28
C GLY A 16 -13.78 -8.55 4.25
N GLY A 17 -13.64 -9.72 4.88
CA GLY A 17 -14.50 -10.21 5.95
C GLY A 17 -14.38 -9.40 7.26
N PRO A 18 -14.91 -9.93 8.38
CA PRO A 18 -14.84 -9.23 9.65
C PRO A 18 -13.47 -9.34 10.34
N ALA A 19 -12.99 -8.25 10.93
CA ALA A 19 -11.99 -8.35 11.99
C ALA A 19 -12.67 -8.87 13.26
N GLU A 20 -12.05 -9.82 13.95
CA GLU A 20 -12.51 -10.20 15.29
C GLU A 20 -12.52 -8.97 16.22
N PHE A 21 -11.41 -8.22 16.22
CA PHE A 21 -11.31 -6.89 16.80
C PHE A 21 -10.59 -5.91 15.86
N ALA A 22 -11.10 -4.70 15.74
CA ALA A 22 -10.42 -3.57 15.10
C ALA A 22 -10.09 -2.48 16.13
N TYR A 23 -8.88 -1.94 16.07
CA TYR A 23 -8.43 -0.90 16.97
C TYR A 23 -7.63 0.19 16.24
N TRP A 24 -7.92 1.44 16.57
CA TRP A 24 -7.25 2.62 16.03
C TRP A 24 -6.43 3.27 17.14
N PRO A 25 -5.15 2.89 17.30
CA PRO A 25 -4.28 3.52 18.31
C PRO A 25 -4.19 5.03 18.04
N GLN A 26 -4.38 5.84 19.08
CA GLN A 26 -4.26 7.30 18.98
C GLN A 26 -2.82 7.75 19.23
N THR A 27 -2.07 6.99 20.01
CA THR A 27 -0.66 7.26 20.32
C THR A 27 0.23 6.04 20.08
N THR A 28 1.53 6.28 20.02
CA THR A 28 2.54 5.20 19.98
C THR A 28 2.48 4.36 21.26
N ASP A 29 2.12 4.94 22.40
CA ASP A 29 2.04 4.21 23.66
C ASP A 29 0.79 3.32 23.73
N ASP A 30 -0.34 3.76 23.17
CA ASP A 30 -1.53 2.90 22.99
C ASP A 30 -1.18 1.64 22.19
N LEU A 31 -0.38 1.85 21.13
CA LEU A 31 0.05 0.77 20.25
C LEU A 31 0.97 -0.22 21.00
N LYS A 32 1.97 0.30 21.74
CA LYS A 32 2.85 -0.52 22.58
C LYS A 32 2.06 -1.39 23.54
N GLU A 33 1.15 -0.77 24.28
CA GLU A 33 0.36 -1.46 25.30
C GLU A 33 -0.48 -2.59 24.69
N VAL A 34 -1.14 -2.34 23.55
CA VAL A 34 -1.95 -3.37 22.89
C VAL A 34 -1.08 -4.51 22.35
N ILE A 35 0.07 -4.21 21.75
CA ILE A 35 0.99 -5.24 21.26
C ILE A 35 1.54 -6.08 22.40
N GLU A 36 2.06 -5.46 23.47
CA GLU A 36 2.61 -6.19 24.62
C GLU A 36 1.58 -7.15 25.23
N ARG A 37 0.35 -6.65 25.45
CA ARG A 37 -0.75 -7.48 25.97
C ARG A 37 -1.16 -8.60 25.02
N ALA A 38 -1.28 -8.31 23.73
CA ALA A 38 -1.66 -9.30 22.73
C ALA A 38 -0.59 -10.39 22.57
N MET A 39 0.70 -10.02 22.57
CA MET A 39 1.81 -10.97 22.50
C MET A 39 1.87 -11.86 23.75
N ALA A 40 1.72 -11.28 24.94
CA ALA A 40 1.64 -12.04 26.18
C ALA A 40 0.47 -13.03 26.19
N ALA A 41 -0.68 -12.63 25.63
CA ALA A 41 -1.87 -13.46 25.50
C ALA A 41 -1.86 -14.38 24.26
N LYS A 42 -0.82 -14.34 23.41
CA LYS A 42 -0.73 -15.06 22.13
C LYS A 42 -1.92 -14.80 21.18
N VAL A 43 -2.45 -13.58 21.22
CA VAL A 43 -3.50 -13.12 20.32
C VAL A 43 -2.86 -12.68 19.00
N PRO A 44 -3.32 -13.17 17.83
CA PRO A 44 -2.82 -12.73 16.54
C PRO A 44 -2.96 -11.22 16.35
N LEU A 45 -1.93 -10.59 15.77
CA LEU A 45 -1.89 -9.17 15.47
C LEU A 45 -1.77 -8.95 13.97
N TRP A 46 -2.58 -8.04 13.45
CA TRP A 46 -2.53 -7.57 12.07
C TRP A 46 -2.36 -6.07 12.09
N LEU A 47 -1.43 -5.53 11.31
CA LEU A 47 -1.24 -4.09 11.22
C LEU A 47 -1.52 -3.63 9.79
N ILE A 48 -2.49 -2.71 9.65
CA ILE A 48 -2.90 -2.20 8.34
C ILE A 48 -2.86 -0.66 8.32
N GLY A 49 -2.50 -0.12 7.16
CA GLY A 49 -2.60 1.30 6.86
C GLY A 49 -3.97 1.65 6.28
N ARG A 50 -3.98 2.27 5.10
CA ARG A 50 -5.22 2.65 4.37
C ARG A 50 -5.79 1.53 3.49
N GLY A 51 -5.26 0.30 3.61
CA GLY A 51 -5.72 -0.87 2.85
C GLY A 51 -5.73 -0.72 1.33
N SER A 52 -4.82 0.10 0.77
CA SER A 52 -4.77 0.38 -0.68
C SER A 52 -4.03 -0.66 -1.51
N ASN A 53 -3.40 -1.64 -0.87
CA ASN A 53 -2.67 -2.75 -1.50
C ASN A 53 -3.01 -4.10 -0.83
N LEU A 54 -4.19 -4.19 -0.19
CA LEU A 54 -4.61 -5.35 0.58
C LEU A 54 -5.80 -6.06 -0.08
N LEU A 55 -5.72 -7.38 -0.13
CA LEU A 55 -6.85 -8.27 -0.33
C LEU A 55 -7.04 -9.07 0.97
N ILE A 56 -8.16 -8.87 1.64
CA ILE A 56 -8.42 -9.50 2.94
C ILE A 56 -9.41 -10.65 2.72
N SER A 57 -9.13 -11.82 3.30
CA SER A 57 -9.99 -13.01 3.24
C SER A 57 -11.46 -12.68 3.53
N ASP A 58 -12.37 -13.39 2.87
CA ASP A 58 -13.81 -13.31 3.12
C ASP A 58 -14.18 -13.78 4.54
N GLN A 59 -13.34 -14.64 5.14
CA GLN A 59 -13.48 -15.08 6.54
C GLN A 59 -12.96 -14.03 7.53
N GLY A 60 -12.28 -13.00 7.04
CA GLY A 60 -11.75 -11.91 7.85
C GLY A 60 -10.45 -12.27 8.57
N LEU A 61 -10.17 -11.56 9.67
CA LEU A 61 -8.91 -11.66 10.41
C LEU A 61 -9.17 -11.99 11.89
N PRO A 62 -8.60 -13.08 12.43
CA PRO A 62 -8.70 -13.41 13.86
C PRO A 62 -7.80 -12.50 14.69
N GLY A 63 -8.11 -12.34 15.98
CA GLY A 63 -7.34 -11.49 16.89
C GLY A 63 -7.57 -9.99 16.66
N ILE A 64 -6.50 -9.19 16.74
CA ILE A 64 -6.60 -7.73 16.74
C ILE A 64 -6.01 -7.16 15.45
N THR A 65 -6.84 -6.44 14.71
CA THR A 65 -6.43 -5.61 13.57
C THR A 65 -6.18 -4.18 14.03
N LEU A 66 -4.91 -3.79 14.06
CA LEU A 66 -4.42 -2.46 14.37
C LEU A 66 -4.41 -1.59 13.11
N VAL A 67 -5.16 -0.49 13.14
CA VAL A 67 -5.34 0.41 12.00
C VAL A 67 -4.58 1.71 12.26
N THR A 68 -3.45 1.89 11.57
CA THR A 68 -2.51 2.98 11.88
C THR A 68 -2.99 4.37 11.46
N THR A 69 -4.16 4.49 10.81
CA THR A 69 -4.63 5.76 10.21
C THR A 69 -4.85 6.92 11.21
N SER A 70 -4.91 6.63 12.51
CA SER A 70 -4.94 7.64 13.57
C SER A 70 -3.56 8.13 14.02
N LEU A 71 -2.49 7.38 13.73
CA LEU A 71 -1.09 7.75 14.01
C LEU A 71 -0.57 8.66 12.89
N ARG A 72 -0.84 9.96 13.04
CA ARG A 72 -0.67 10.97 11.99
C ARG A 72 0.05 12.23 12.47
N SER A 73 0.85 12.12 13.54
CA SER A 73 1.75 13.20 13.94
C SER A 73 2.75 13.50 12.83
N ILE A 74 3.12 14.77 12.71
CA ILE A 74 4.04 15.27 11.70
C ILE A 74 4.81 16.47 12.27
N ASP A 75 6.13 16.39 12.21
CA ASP A 75 7.05 17.46 12.62
C ASP A 75 7.87 17.90 11.42
N TRP A 76 7.83 19.20 11.12
CA TRP A 76 8.57 19.80 10.02
C TRP A 76 9.85 20.43 10.53
N ASP A 77 10.92 20.27 9.75
CA ASP A 77 12.23 20.90 9.96
C ASP A 77 12.78 21.39 8.60
N ASP A 78 13.94 22.02 8.55
CA ASP A 78 14.52 22.52 7.32
C ASP A 78 14.80 21.40 6.31
N TYR A 79 13.99 21.36 5.23
CA TYR A 79 14.02 20.33 4.18
C TYR A 79 13.92 18.89 4.70
N SER A 80 13.31 18.71 5.87
CA SER A 80 13.08 17.40 6.46
C SER A 80 11.71 17.33 7.11
N VAL A 81 11.16 16.13 7.17
CA VAL A 81 9.90 15.87 7.87
C VAL A 81 9.99 14.54 8.59
N ARG A 82 9.62 14.54 9.88
CA ARG A 82 9.36 13.33 10.64
C ARG A 82 7.85 13.11 10.65
N VAL A 83 7.40 11.95 10.21
CA VAL A 83 5.99 11.68 9.94
C VAL A 83 5.60 10.26 10.34
N GLN A 84 4.49 10.13 11.06
CA GLN A 84 4.00 8.84 11.52
C GLN A 84 3.41 7.99 10.37
N ALA A 85 3.45 6.67 10.56
CA ALA A 85 3.10 5.67 9.56
C ALA A 85 1.67 5.75 9.03
N GLY A 86 0.73 6.34 9.78
CA GLY A 86 -0.67 6.51 9.38
C GLY A 86 -0.92 7.71 8.46
N TYR A 87 0.05 8.63 8.34
CA TYR A 87 -0.11 9.85 7.56
C TYR A 87 -0.37 9.53 6.08
N PRO A 88 -1.35 10.17 5.41
CA PRO A 88 -1.63 9.89 4.01
C PRO A 88 -0.47 10.33 3.11
N LEU A 89 0.06 9.42 2.28
CA LEU A 89 1.21 9.69 1.42
C LEU A 89 0.93 10.82 0.41
N ALA A 90 -0.24 10.77 -0.24
CA ALA A 90 -0.66 11.79 -1.19
C ALA A 90 -0.78 13.19 -0.57
N ARG A 91 -1.12 13.26 0.73
CA ARG A 91 -1.18 14.52 1.49
C ARG A 91 0.23 15.02 1.79
N LEU A 92 1.12 14.14 2.25
CA LEU A 92 2.52 14.49 2.49
C LEU A 92 3.17 15.04 1.22
N ALA A 93 2.96 14.39 0.08
CA ALA A 93 3.45 14.83 -1.22
C ALA A 93 2.96 16.24 -1.59
N GLN A 94 1.66 16.53 -1.37
CA GLN A 94 1.12 17.88 -1.60
C GLN A 94 1.78 18.90 -0.69
N GLU A 95 1.88 18.60 0.60
CA GLU A 95 2.43 19.52 1.61
C GLU A 95 3.92 19.82 1.39
N THR A 96 4.72 18.84 0.95
CA THR A 96 6.11 19.08 0.54
C THR A 96 6.18 19.90 -0.74
N GLY A 97 5.30 19.64 -1.71
CA GLY A 97 5.23 20.42 -2.94
C GLY A 97 4.87 21.89 -2.71
N ASP A 98 3.92 22.16 -1.81
CA ASP A 98 3.51 23.52 -1.44
C ASP A 98 4.63 24.33 -0.76
N ARG A 99 5.59 23.63 -0.15
CA ARG A 99 6.83 24.20 0.44
C ARG A 99 7.95 24.38 -0.59
N GLY A 100 7.75 23.95 -1.84
CA GLY A 100 8.79 23.96 -2.86
C GLY A 100 9.87 22.89 -2.61
N TRP A 101 9.54 21.81 -1.93
CA TRP A 101 10.46 20.71 -1.67
C TRP A 101 10.27 19.61 -2.71
N SER A 102 11.33 19.31 -3.45
CA SER A 102 11.33 18.28 -4.48
C SER A 102 11.68 16.92 -3.88
N GLY A 103 11.01 15.86 -4.36
CA GLY A 103 11.27 14.47 -3.97
C GLY A 103 10.03 13.57 -3.86
N LEU A 104 8.80 14.12 -3.78
CA LEU A 104 7.55 13.34 -3.67
C LEU A 104 6.51 13.65 -4.75
N GLU A 105 6.90 14.32 -5.82
CA GLU A 105 6.05 14.62 -6.99
C GLU A 105 5.35 13.37 -7.52
N PHE A 106 6.08 12.25 -7.55
CA PHE A 106 5.59 10.96 -8.01
C PHE A 106 4.49 10.38 -7.09
N ALA A 107 4.52 10.73 -5.80
CA ALA A 107 3.69 10.12 -4.78
C ALA A 107 2.31 10.77 -4.66
N ARG A 108 2.10 11.92 -5.30
CA ARG A 108 0.84 12.69 -5.20
C ARG A 108 -0.41 11.89 -5.54
N GLY A 109 -0.28 10.94 -6.48
CA GLY A 109 -1.37 10.06 -6.88
C GLY A 109 -1.48 8.79 -6.05
N ILE A 110 -0.45 8.38 -5.30
CA ILE A 110 -0.38 7.07 -4.66
C ILE A 110 -1.31 7.01 -3.43
N PRO A 111 -2.34 6.15 -3.44
CA PRO A 111 -3.19 5.96 -2.28
C PRO A 111 -2.42 5.13 -1.25
N GLY A 112 -2.51 5.51 0.02
CA GLY A 112 -1.82 4.77 1.07
C GLY A 112 -1.38 5.68 2.21
N SER A 113 -0.79 5.06 3.22
CA SER A 113 -0.12 5.76 4.30
C SER A 113 1.39 5.69 4.14
N VAL A 114 2.14 6.56 4.83
CA VAL A 114 3.61 6.56 4.81
C VAL A 114 4.18 5.19 5.18
N GLY A 115 3.64 4.53 6.22
CA GLY A 115 4.16 3.23 6.66
C GLY A 115 4.02 2.15 5.59
N GLY A 116 2.85 2.07 4.95
CA GLY A 116 2.63 1.15 3.83
C GLY A 116 3.49 1.51 2.62
N ALA A 117 3.71 2.80 2.36
CA ALA A 117 4.57 3.28 1.29
C ALA A 117 6.02 2.84 1.47
N VAL A 118 6.56 2.96 2.68
CA VAL A 118 7.92 2.51 3.00
C VAL A 118 8.04 0.99 2.83
N ILE A 119 7.15 0.19 3.40
CA ILE A 119 7.19 -1.28 3.27
C ILE A 119 7.12 -1.74 1.81
N MET A 120 6.32 -1.07 0.99
CA MET A 120 6.18 -1.41 -0.43
C MET A 120 7.25 -0.80 -1.32
N ASN A 121 8.17 0.02 -0.79
CA ASN A 121 8.97 0.96 -1.57
C ASN A 121 8.12 1.63 -2.67
N ALA A 122 7.04 2.28 -2.24
CA ALA A 122 6.05 2.83 -3.15
C ALA A 122 6.71 3.83 -4.11
N GLY A 123 6.34 3.72 -5.38
CA GLY A 123 6.99 4.45 -6.45
C GLY A 123 6.12 4.48 -7.71
N ALA A 124 6.27 5.56 -8.46
CA ALA A 124 5.59 5.83 -9.72
C ALA A 124 6.43 6.85 -10.51
N HIS A 125 6.20 7.02 -11.81
CA HIS A 125 6.83 8.10 -12.59
C HIS A 125 8.36 8.20 -12.42
N GLY A 126 9.05 7.07 -12.24
CA GLY A 126 10.51 7.01 -12.04
C GLY A 126 11.01 7.36 -10.63
N GLY A 127 10.13 7.79 -9.72
CA GLY A 127 10.46 8.05 -8.32
C GLY A 127 10.02 6.94 -7.37
N GLU A 128 10.70 6.83 -6.24
CA GLU A 128 10.41 5.88 -5.17
C GLU A 128 10.67 6.50 -3.79
N ILE A 129 9.92 6.07 -2.76
CA ILE A 129 10.01 6.66 -1.43
C ILE A 129 11.37 6.44 -0.77
N ALA A 130 12.04 5.32 -1.10
CA ALA A 130 13.37 5.01 -0.56
C ALA A 130 14.42 6.09 -0.87
N SER A 131 14.23 6.89 -1.93
CA SER A 131 15.10 8.01 -2.28
C SER A 131 15.04 9.18 -1.29
N GLN A 132 13.95 9.29 -0.54
CA GLN A 132 13.71 10.39 0.41
C GLN A 132 13.92 9.94 1.86
N ILE A 133 14.09 8.66 2.15
CA ILE A 133 14.22 8.16 3.53
C ILE A 133 15.61 8.49 4.08
N GLU A 134 15.65 9.15 5.23
CA GLU A 134 16.84 9.26 6.06
C GLU A 134 16.87 8.15 7.13
N SER A 135 15.76 7.97 7.84
CA SER A 135 15.63 6.95 8.88
C SER A 135 14.17 6.57 9.09
N VAL A 136 13.95 5.41 9.70
CA VAL A 136 12.62 4.94 10.11
C VAL A 136 12.65 4.41 11.53
N SER A 137 11.58 4.66 12.27
CA SER A 137 11.30 3.99 13.53
C SER A 137 10.39 2.81 13.22
N ILE A 138 10.75 1.63 13.73
CA ILE A 138 10.08 0.37 13.45
C ILE A 138 9.68 -0.33 14.75
N LEU A 139 8.68 -1.18 14.63
CA LEU A 139 8.30 -2.19 15.61
C LEU A 139 8.48 -3.57 14.98
N THR A 140 9.40 -4.37 15.52
CA THR A 140 9.64 -5.73 15.00
C THR A 140 8.49 -6.66 15.37
N THR A 141 8.39 -7.79 14.69
CA THR A 141 7.36 -8.80 15.01
C THR A 141 7.55 -9.42 16.40
N GLU A 142 8.73 -9.31 17.01
CA GLU A 142 9.02 -9.69 18.40
C GLU A 142 8.66 -8.59 19.42
N GLY A 143 8.08 -7.48 18.97
CA GLY A 143 7.66 -6.38 19.85
C GLY A 143 8.77 -5.39 20.21
N SER A 144 9.93 -5.44 19.53
CA SER A 144 11.06 -4.54 19.82
C SER A 144 11.01 -3.27 19.00
N TRP A 145 11.26 -2.13 19.66
CA TRP A 145 11.36 -0.83 18.99
C TRP A 145 12.79 -0.57 18.55
N ARG A 146 12.96 -0.19 17.28
CA ARG A 146 14.27 0.17 16.73
C ARG A 146 14.15 1.39 15.85
N ARG A 147 15.24 2.17 15.76
CA ARG A 147 15.41 3.18 14.72
C ARG A 147 16.52 2.72 13.79
N LEU A 148 16.22 2.68 12.51
CA LEU A 148 17.14 2.27 11.45
C LEU A 148 17.40 3.44 10.53
N LYS A 149 18.65 3.64 10.13
CA LYS A 149 19.01 4.54 9.04
C LYS A 149 18.69 3.92 7.69
N ARG A 150 18.65 4.74 6.65
CA ARG A 150 18.40 4.30 5.27
C ARG A 150 19.34 3.19 4.82
N GLU A 151 20.62 3.26 5.19
CA GLU A 151 21.66 2.31 4.75
C GLU A 151 21.51 0.92 5.39
N GLU A 152 20.77 0.82 6.49
CA GLU A 152 20.48 -0.44 7.20
C GLU A 152 19.29 -1.18 6.58
N ILE A 153 18.66 -0.62 5.54
CA ILE A 153 17.44 -1.17 4.93
C ILE A 153 17.70 -1.39 3.44
N GLU A 154 17.50 -2.63 3.01
CA GLU A 154 17.57 -2.97 1.61
C GLU A 154 16.24 -2.66 0.94
N PHE A 155 16.31 -1.88 -0.14
CA PHE A 155 15.16 -1.56 -0.97
C PHE A 155 15.41 -2.06 -2.39
N GLY A 156 14.33 -2.42 -3.06
CA GLY A 156 14.33 -2.79 -4.47
C GLY A 156 12.96 -2.50 -5.09
N TYR A 157 12.77 -2.93 -6.34
CA TYR A 157 11.49 -2.77 -7.02
C TYR A 157 10.38 -3.48 -6.26
N ARG A 158 9.49 -2.70 -5.62
CA ARG A 158 8.40 -3.19 -4.77
C ARG A 158 8.85 -4.09 -3.62
N TYR A 159 10.05 -3.80 -3.09
CA TYR A 159 10.71 -4.60 -2.06
C TYR A 159 11.33 -3.71 -0.98
N CYS A 160 11.23 -4.19 0.26
CA CYS A 160 11.88 -3.67 1.45
C CYS A 160 12.23 -4.86 2.35
N SER A 161 13.46 -4.92 2.88
CA SER A 161 13.91 -6.02 3.77
C SER A 161 13.11 -6.14 5.07
N LEU A 162 12.38 -5.10 5.46
CA LEU A 162 11.52 -5.11 6.66
C LEU A 162 10.15 -5.76 6.43
N SER A 163 9.80 -6.07 5.17
CA SER A 163 8.50 -6.66 4.82
C SER A 163 8.34 -8.04 5.47
N GLY A 164 7.48 -8.13 6.49
CA GLY A 164 7.23 -9.36 7.25
C GLY A 164 8.04 -9.47 8.54
N GLU A 165 9.10 -8.67 8.68
CA GLU A 165 9.99 -8.65 9.84
C GLU A 165 9.64 -7.51 10.82
N ALA A 166 9.09 -6.41 10.30
CA ALA A 166 8.74 -5.25 11.10
C ALA A 166 7.63 -4.39 10.49
N TRP A 167 7.03 -3.56 11.33
CA TRP A 167 6.12 -2.51 10.96
C TRP A 167 6.81 -1.15 11.02
N ILE A 168 6.57 -0.32 10.01
CA ILE A 168 7.00 1.07 10.02
C ILE A 168 6.06 1.86 10.92
N MET A 169 6.64 2.62 11.85
CA MET A 169 5.90 3.43 12.81
C MET A 169 6.05 4.92 12.55
N GLU A 170 7.21 5.32 12.06
CA GLU A 170 7.54 6.69 11.69
C GLU A 170 8.65 6.68 10.64
N ALA A 171 8.64 7.65 9.74
CA ALA A 171 9.73 7.89 8.80
C ALA A 171 10.23 9.34 8.96
N THR A 172 11.54 9.51 8.93
CA THR A 172 12.18 10.80 8.70
C THR A 172 12.58 10.86 7.23
N LEU A 173 12.02 11.82 6.50
CA LEU A 173 12.31 12.04 5.09
C LEU A 173 13.11 13.33 4.92
N LYS A 174 13.98 13.37 3.91
CA LYS A 174 14.79 14.53 3.52
C LYS A 174 14.50 14.89 2.07
N PHE A 175 14.48 16.18 1.79
CA PHE A 175 14.15 16.74 0.48
C PHE A 175 15.20 17.73 0.02
N SER A 176 15.10 18.15 -1.24
CA SER A 176 15.88 19.25 -1.78
C SER A 176 14.98 20.46 -2.08
N PRO A 177 15.48 21.70 -1.95
CA PRO A 177 14.78 22.86 -2.50
C PRO A 177 14.58 22.71 -4.01
N GLY A 178 13.42 23.15 -4.49
CA GLY A 178 13.13 23.20 -5.92
C GLY A 178 12.19 24.35 -6.27
N ASN A 179 11.90 24.50 -7.56
CA ASN A 179 10.93 25.48 -8.03
C ASN A 179 9.50 25.00 -7.76
N LYS A 180 8.79 25.68 -6.85
CA LYS A 180 7.43 25.32 -6.42
C LYS A 180 6.47 25.16 -7.59
N GLU A 181 6.47 26.08 -8.56
CA GLU A 181 5.55 26.03 -9.70
C GLU A 181 5.78 24.79 -10.58
N ALA A 182 7.04 24.42 -10.81
CA ALA A 182 7.42 23.23 -11.58
C ALA A 182 7.03 21.94 -10.83
N ILE A 183 7.28 21.89 -9.53
CA ILE A 183 6.91 20.76 -8.66
C ILE A 183 5.39 20.53 -8.70
N LEU A 184 4.60 21.58 -8.48
CA LEU A 184 3.14 21.50 -8.49
C LEU A 184 2.60 21.14 -9.87
N ARG A 185 3.23 21.62 -10.95
CA ARG A 185 2.87 21.24 -12.33
C ARG A 185 3.13 19.75 -12.58
N SER A 186 4.28 19.24 -12.16
CA SER A 186 4.61 17.81 -12.25
C SER A 186 3.59 16.94 -11.50
N MET A 187 3.21 17.35 -10.30
CA MET A 187 2.17 16.67 -9.51
C MET A 187 0.80 16.65 -10.21
N GLN A 188 0.39 17.78 -10.81
CA GLN A 188 -0.86 17.86 -11.58
C GLN A 188 -0.83 16.94 -12.80
N GLU A 189 0.29 16.89 -13.52
CA GLU A 189 0.43 16.01 -14.67
C GLU A 189 0.38 14.53 -14.25
N ASN A 190 1.07 14.15 -13.18
CA ASN A 190 1.01 12.79 -12.63
C ASN A 190 -0.43 12.39 -12.26
N LEU A 191 -1.19 13.29 -11.64
CA LEU A 191 -2.60 13.05 -11.32
C LEU A 191 -3.47 12.90 -12.58
N ARG A 192 -3.25 13.76 -13.59
CA ARG A 192 -3.97 13.70 -14.86
C ARG A 192 -3.70 12.37 -15.58
N GLN A 193 -2.44 11.98 -15.71
CA GLN A 193 -2.06 10.71 -16.33
C GLN A 193 -2.64 9.52 -15.58
N ARG A 194 -2.64 9.56 -14.25
CA ARG A 194 -3.29 8.52 -13.43
C ARG A 194 -4.79 8.41 -13.71
N ALA A 195 -5.50 9.55 -13.75
CA ALA A 195 -6.93 9.58 -14.01
C ALA A 195 -7.31 9.08 -15.42
N ILE A 196 -6.47 9.35 -16.42
CA ILE A 196 -6.66 8.85 -17.79
C ILE A 196 -6.45 7.34 -17.87
N ASN A 197 -5.41 6.83 -17.20
CA ASN A 197 -4.93 5.46 -17.42
C ASN A 197 -5.44 4.43 -16.40
N GLN A 198 -6.05 4.84 -15.29
CA GLN A 198 -6.43 3.92 -14.20
C GLN A 198 -7.92 4.02 -13.83
N PRO A 199 -8.57 2.92 -13.41
CA PRO A 199 -9.99 2.89 -13.04
C PRO A 199 -10.21 3.45 -11.62
N LEU A 200 -10.05 4.76 -11.43
CA LEU A 200 -10.13 5.40 -10.12
C LEU A 200 -11.57 5.52 -9.59
N GLU A 201 -12.54 5.43 -10.48
CA GLU A 201 -13.97 5.54 -10.21
C GLU A 201 -14.60 4.27 -9.63
N VAL A 202 -13.90 3.13 -9.69
CA VAL A 202 -14.37 1.83 -9.17
C VAL A 202 -13.41 1.31 -8.09
N PRO A 203 -13.89 0.74 -6.97
CA PRO A 203 -13.02 0.20 -5.93
C PRO A 203 -12.00 -0.82 -6.47
N ASN A 204 -10.73 -0.63 -6.11
CA ASN A 204 -9.60 -1.48 -6.50
C ASN A 204 -8.42 -1.30 -5.52
N ALA A 205 -7.38 -2.14 -5.63
CA ALA A 205 -6.16 -2.05 -4.81
C ALA A 205 -4.89 -1.76 -5.63
N GLY A 206 -5.02 -1.06 -6.76
CA GLY A 206 -3.88 -0.79 -7.63
C GLY A 206 -3.54 -1.95 -8.58
N SER A 207 -2.28 -1.97 -9.02
CA SER A 207 -1.75 -3.03 -9.88
C SER A 207 -1.73 -4.37 -9.15
N ILE A 208 -2.26 -5.40 -9.79
CA ILE A 208 -2.34 -6.75 -9.21
C ILE A 208 -0.98 -7.43 -9.24
N PHE A 209 -0.27 -7.31 -10.36
CA PHE A 209 1.02 -7.94 -10.59
C PHE A 209 2.14 -6.93 -10.73
N ARG A 210 3.33 -7.33 -10.28
CA ARG A 210 4.58 -6.65 -10.59
C ARG A 210 4.88 -6.76 -12.08
N ASN A 211 5.57 -5.77 -12.64
CA ASN A 211 6.06 -5.88 -14.01
C ASN A 211 7.20 -6.91 -14.09
N PRO A 212 7.15 -7.89 -15.01
CA PRO A 212 8.26 -8.78 -15.26
C PRO A 212 9.42 -8.05 -15.97
N PRO A 213 10.65 -8.57 -15.92
CA PRO A 213 11.80 -7.96 -16.59
C PRO A 213 11.56 -7.77 -18.10
N GLY A 214 11.76 -6.54 -18.59
CA GLY A 214 11.65 -6.21 -20.02
C GLY A 214 10.22 -6.05 -20.56
N ASP A 215 9.20 -6.16 -19.71
CA ASP A 215 7.80 -6.09 -20.15
C ASP A 215 6.86 -5.50 -19.09
N SER A 216 5.59 -5.33 -19.43
CA SER A 216 4.52 -4.87 -18.55
C SER A 216 3.49 -5.97 -18.33
N ALA A 217 3.17 -6.25 -17.07
CA ALA A 217 2.11 -7.20 -16.76
C ALA A 217 0.78 -6.76 -17.38
N GLY A 218 0.48 -5.46 -17.39
CA GLY A 218 -0.72 -4.93 -18.03
C GLY A 218 -0.77 -5.21 -19.53
N ARG A 219 0.35 -5.07 -20.24
CA ARG A 219 0.42 -5.36 -21.68
C ARG A 219 0.19 -6.85 -21.97
N LEU A 220 0.82 -7.72 -21.19
CA LEU A 220 0.68 -9.18 -21.32
C LEU A 220 -0.78 -9.61 -21.09
N ILE A 221 -1.39 -9.14 -20.00
CA ILE A 221 -2.78 -9.47 -19.62
C ILE A 221 -3.77 -8.94 -20.67
N GLU A 222 -3.54 -7.72 -21.17
CA GLU A 222 -4.35 -7.14 -22.25
C GLU A 222 -4.24 -7.94 -23.55
N THR A 223 -3.03 -8.26 -23.99
CA THR A 223 -2.78 -9.01 -25.23
C THR A 223 -3.35 -10.43 -25.15
N ALA A 224 -3.35 -11.03 -23.96
CA ALA A 224 -3.97 -12.32 -23.70
C ALA A 224 -5.52 -12.28 -23.67
N GLY A 225 -6.13 -11.09 -23.78
CA GLY A 225 -7.57 -10.91 -23.91
C GLY A 225 -8.32 -10.93 -22.58
N TRP A 226 -7.69 -10.53 -21.47
CA TRP A 226 -8.33 -10.59 -20.15
C TRP A 226 -9.19 -9.39 -19.78
N LYS A 227 -9.06 -8.25 -20.46
CA LYS A 227 -9.89 -7.06 -20.20
C LYS A 227 -11.38 -7.43 -20.26
N GLY A 228 -12.12 -7.08 -19.21
CA GLY A 228 -13.56 -7.31 -19.10
C GLY A 228 -13.96 -8.72 -18.64
N LYS A 229 -13.03 -9.67 -18.48
CA LYS A 229 -13.34 -10.97 -17.87
C LYS A 229 -13.64 -10.81 -16.38
N SER A 230 -14.52 -11.65 -15.85
CA SER A 230 -15.02 -11.54 -14.48
C SER A 230 -15.25 -12.90 -13.83
N VAL A 231 -15.12 -12.92 -12.51
CA VAL A 231 -15.55 -14.01 -11.62
C VAL A 231 -16.31 -13.37 -10.47
N GLY A 232 -17.54 -13.82 -10.21
CA GLY A 232 -18.39 -13.20 -9.18
C GLY A 232 -18.53 -11.68 -9.39
N GLY A 233 -18.21 -10.90 -8.36
CA GLY A 233 -18.21 -9.43 -8.44
C GLY A 233 -16.89 -8.80 -8.89
N ALA A 234 -15.84 -9.59 -9.08
CA ALA A 234 -14.52 -9.13 -9.49
C ALA A 234 -14.39 -9.11 -11.02
N LEU A 235 -13.81 -8.04 -11.57
CA LEU A 235 -13.66 -7.86 -13.02
C LEU A 235 -12.27 -7.31 -13.34
N VAL A 236 -11.61 -7.86 -14.36
CA VAL A 236 -10.39 -7.28 -14.94
C VAL A 236 -10.77 -5.99 -15.66
N SER A 237 -10.24 -4.86 -15.21
CA SER A 237 -10.63 -3.54 -15.71
C SER A 237 -10.46 -3.43 -17.23
N THR A 238 -11.49 -2.93 -17.90
CA THR A 238 -11.44 -2.59 -19.34
C THR A 238 -10.51 -1.42 -19.63
N LYS A 239 -10.24 -0.58 -18.62
CA LYS A 239 -9.34 0.57 -18.71
C LYS A 239 -7.88 0.17 -18.60
N HIS A 240 -7.53 -0.64 -17.61
CA HIS A 240 -6.16 -1.10 -17.38
C HIS A 240 -6.11 -2.57 -16.97
N ALA A 241 -5.53 -3.45 -17.81
CA ALA A 241 -5.64 -4.90 -17.62
C ALA A 241 -4.94 -5.44 -16.37
N ASN A 242 -3.93 -4.74 -15.84
CA ASN A 242 -3.30 -5.09 -14.55
C ASN A 242 -4.11 -4.65 -13.31
N PHE A 243 -5.36 -4.21 -13.46
CA PHE A 243 -6.22 -3.83 -12.34
C PHE A 243 -7.44 -4.75 -12.33
N ILE A 244 -7.75 -5.32 -11.17
CA ILE A 244 -9.03 -5.98 -10.93
C ILE A 244 -9.88 -5.03 -10.08
N VAL A 245 -11.09 -4.75 -10.54
CA VAL A 245 -12.05 -3.85 -9.89
C VAL A 245 -13.16 -4.65 -9.23
N ASN A 246 -13.71 -4.11 -8.15
CA ASN A 246 -14.90 -4.62 -7.50
C ASN A 246 -16.12 -3.90 -8.10
N THR A 247 -16.91 -4.62 -8.88
CA THR A 247 -18.12 -4.08 -9.55
C THR A 247 -19.34 -4.02 -8.64
N GLY A 248 -19.19 -4.43 -7.38
CA GLY A 248 -20.24 -4.55 -6.39
C GLY A 248 -20.31 -5.98 -5.86
N GLY A 249 -20.06 -6.16 -4.57
CA GLY A 249 -20.18 -7.47 -3.91
C GLY A 249 -19.07 -8.47 -4.25
N ALA A 250 -17.95 -8.05 -4.85
CA ALA A 250 -16.81 -8.93 -5.09
C ALA A 250 -16.28 -9.51 -3.78
N LYS A 251 -15.93 -10.79 -3.83
CA LYS A 251 -15.27 -11.51 -2.73
C LYS A 251 -13.77 -11.60 -2.93
N ALA A 252 -13.04 -11.87 -1.85
CA ALA A 252 -11.62 -12.16 -1.95
C ALA A 252 -11.38 -13.43 -2.77
N SER A 253 -12.23 -14.45 -2.62
CA SER A 253 -12.19 -15.66 -3.43
C SER A 253 -12.32 -15.39 -4.93
N ASP A 254 -13.18 -14.45 -5.33
CA ASP A 254 -13.41 -14.10 -6.74
C ASP A 254 -12.13 -13.52 -7.37
N VAL A 255 -11.47 -12.62 -6.63
CA VAL A 255 -10.22 -12.00 -7.03
C VAL A 255 -9.10 -13.04 -7.12
N LEU A 256 -9.01 -13.96 -6.16
CA LEU A 256 -7.98 -15.01 -6.15
C LEU A 256 -8.13 -15.96 -7.34
N VAL A 257 -9.36 -16.30 -7.74
CA VAL A 257 -9.61 -17.10 -8.96
C VAL A 257 -9.09 -16.35 -10.19
N LEU A 258 -9.47 -15.09 -10.38
CA LEU A 258 -8.96 -14.29 -11.50
C LEU A 258 -7.43 -14.19 -11.50
N ILE A 259 -6.81 -14.00 -10.34
CA ILE A 259 -5.34 -13.96 -10.22
C ILE A 259 -4.73 -15.28 -10.70
N ALA A 260 -5.23 -16.42 -10.22
CA ALA A 260 -4.70 -17.73 -10.57
C ALA A 260 -4.86 -18.03 -12.06
N GLU A 261 -6.04 -17.78 -12.64
CA GLU A 261 -6.30 -18.02 -14.06
C GLU A 261 -5.45 -17.11 -14.96
N ILE A 262 -5.24 -15.84 -14.58
CA ILE A 262 -4.34 -14.93 -15.30
C ILE A 262 -2.89 -15.45 -15.23
N GLN A 263 -2.42 -15.86 -14.06
CA GLN A 263 -1.06 -16.38 -13.90
C GLN A 263 -0.84 -17.62 -14.77
N GLU A 264 -1.79 -18.56 -14.78
CA GLU A 264 -1.74 -19.78 -15.58
C GLU A 264 -1.71 -19.46 -17.09
N ASP A 265 -2.62 -18.61 -17.57
CA ASP A 265 -2.70 -18.27 -18.99
C ASP A 265 -1.47 -17.50 -19.48
N ILE A 266 -0.93 -16.57 -18.67
CA ILE A 266 0.29 -15.83 -19.02
C ILE A 266 1.53 -16.73 -18.99
N GLN A 267 1.62 -17.64 -18.02
CA GLN A 267 2.69 -18.65 -17.99
C GLN A 267 2.61 -19.55 -19.22
N HIS A 268 1.42 -20.01 -19.61
CA HIS A 268 1.23 -20.88 -20.77
C HIS A 268 1.55 -20.18 -22.10
N LYS A 269 1.07 -18.94 -22.29
CA LYS A 269 1.24 -18.20 -23.55
C LYS A 269 2.63 -17.58 -23.74
N TYR A 270 3.25 -17.11 -22.65
CA TYR A 270 4.48 -16.32 -22.73
C TYR A 270 5.66 -16.94 -21.97
N GLY A 271 5.45 -18.02 -21.21
CA GLY A 271 6.48 -18.60 -20.35
C GLY A 271 6.86 -17.72 -19.16
N ILE A 272 6.05 -16.70 -18.83
CA ILE A 272 6.33 -15.71 -17.79
C ILE A 272 5.47 -15.98 -16.55
N ALA A 273 6.14 -16.21 -15.41
CA ALA A 273 5.48 -16.35 -14.12
C ALA A 273 5.23 -14.97 -13.50
N LEU A 274 3.99 -14.46 -13.60
CA LEU A 274 3.63 -13.20 -12.95
C LEU A 274 3.63 -13.34 -11.42
N GLN A 275 4.21 -12.36 -10.73
CA GLN A 275 4.18 -12.27 -9.27
C GLN A 275 3.22 -11.18 -8.82
N THR A 276 2.39 -11.48 -7.82
CA THR A 276 1.46 -10.49 -7.25
C THR A 276 2.19 -9.38 -6.49
N GLU A 277 1.72 -8.14 -6.64
CA GLU A 277 2.16 -6.98 -5.85
C GLU A 277 1.27 -6.75 -4.62
N ILE A 278 -0.03 -7.06 -4.74
CA ILE A 278 -0.99 -7.01 -3.65
C ILE A 278 -0.61 -7.99 -2.51
N LYS A 279 -1.02 -7.65 -1.29
CA LYS A 279 -0.82 -8.51 -0.12
C LYS A 279 -2.15 -9.15 0.28
N TYR A 280 -2.18 -10.48 0.29
CA TYR A 280 -3.29 -11.25 0.82
C TYR A 280 -3.14 -11.40 2.34
N LEU A 281 -4.21 -11.13 3.10
CA LEU A 281 -4.25 -11.32 4.54
C LEU A 281 -5.42 -12.23 4.94
N GLY A 282 -5.18 -13.10 5.91
CA GLY A 282 -6.16 -14.09 6.39
C GLY A 282 -5.90 -15.48 5.82
N LYS A 283 -6.83 -16.40 6.11
CA LYS A 283 -6.86 -17.75 5.53
C LYS A 283 -7.84 -17.77 4.38
#